data_AF-A0A1F4HRC6-F1
#
_entry.id   AF-A0A1F4HRC6-F1
#
_cell.length_a   1.000
_cell.length_b   1.000
_cell.length_c   1.000
_cell.angle_alpha   90.00
_cell.angle_beta   90.00
_cell.angle_gamma   90.00
#
_symmetry.space_group_name_H-M   'P 1'
#
loop_
_entity.id
_entity.type
_entity.pdbx_description
1 polymer ?
#
loop_
_entity_poly.entity_id
_entity_poly.type
_entity_poly.pdbx_seq_one_letter_code
_entity_poly.pdbx_strand_id
1 'polypeptide(L)'
;MLTIGPISSLFDFLTFYMLISLFHAQEMLFRTGWFVESIASQVLVIFVIRTRRNFLRSHPNAWLILTSVGVVITAMLLPFTPWAHYLGFTPLPMAFFGLLTALLILYLLMVEGGKQWFYKRLAKS
;
A
#
# COMPACT_ATOMS: atom_id res chain seq x y z
N MET A 1 -3.38 4.13 -17.09
CA MET A 1 -3.94 5.09 -16.11
C MET A 1 -5.36 4.72 -15.70
N LEU A 2 -6.27 4.39 -16.64
CA LEU A 2 -7.66 4.01 -16.33
C LEU A 2 -7.86 2.72 -15.49
N THR A 3 -6.89 1.81 -15.39
CA THR A 3 -7.06 0.53 -14.65
C THR A 3 -6.50 0.54 -13.24
N ILE A 4 -5.44 1.29 -12.95
CA ILE A 4 -4.79 1.29 -11.62
C ILE A 4 -5.55 2.20 -10.64
N GLY A 5 -6.04 3.35 -11.11
CA GLY A 5 -6.77 4.31 -10.29
C GLY A 5 -7.99 3.70 -9.58
N PRO A 6 -8.91 3.01 -10.29
CA PRO A 6 -10.08 2.39 -9.66
C PRO A 6 -9.73 1.30 -8.64
N ILE A 7 -8.66 0.53 -8.88
CA ILE A 7 -8.20 -0.49 -7.93
C ILE A 7 -7.68 0.20 -6.66
N SER A 8 -6.82 1.22 -6.80
CA SER A 8 -6.32 1.98 -5.64
C SER A 8 -7.48 2.58 -4.85
N SER A 9 -8.45 3.21 -5.51
CA SER A 9 -9.60 3.82 -4.85
C SER A 9 -10.44 2.79 -4.08
N LEU A 10 -10.62 1.58 -4.63
CA LEU A 10 -11.33 0.51 -3.94
C LEU A 10 -10.61 0.08 -2.66
N PHE A 11 -9.28 -0.01 -2.70
CA PHE A 11 -8.47 -0.32 -1.52
C PHE A 11 -8.53 0.80 -0.49
N ASP A 12 -8.47 2.06 -0.93
CA ASP A 12 -8.64 3.22 -0.04
C ASP A 12 -9.99 3.17 0.70
N PHE A 13 -11.09 2.92 -0.02
CA PHE A 13 -12.42 2.74 0.59
C PHE A 13 -12.46 1.57 1.57
N LEU A 14 -11.82 0.46 1.25
CA LEU A 14 -11.75 -0.72 2.10
C LEU A 14 -10.96 -0.42 3.39
N THR A 15 -9.83 0.28 3.27
CA THR A 15 -9.01 0.74 4.39
C THR A 15 -9.81 1.68 5.29
N PHE A 16 -10.52 2.65 4.71
CA PHE A 16 -11.42 3.52 5.46
C PHE A 16 -12.51 2.76 6.20
N TYR A 17 -13.18 1.84 5.52
CA TYR A 17 -14.21 1.01 6.13
C TYR A 17 -13.65 0.20 7.31
N MET A 18 -12.47 -0.39 7.16
CA MET A 18 -11.82 -1.15 8.24
C MET A 18 -11.40 -0.27 9.41
N LEU A 19 -10.82 0.91 9.15
CA LEU A 19 -10.47 1.86 10.21
C LEU A 19 -11.70 2.28 11.02
N ILE A 20 -12.82 2.56 10.35
CA ILE A 20 -14.05 3.00 11.01
C ILE A 20 -14.75 1.83 11.71
N SER A 21 -14.95 0.70 11.03
CA SER A 21 -15.79 -0.41 11.53
C SER A 21 -15.06 -1.38 12.47
N LEU A 22 -13.79 -1.69 12.23
CA LEU A 22 -13.04 -2.65 13.06
C LEU A 22 -12.31 -1.92 14.18
N PHE A 23 -11.59 -0.85 13.84
CA PHE A 23 -10.74 -0.14 14.81
C PHE A 23 -11.46 1.01 15.52
N HIS A 24 -12.71 1.32 15.14
CA HIS A 24 -13.47 2.45 15.70
C HIS A 24 -12.63 3.73 15.73
N ALA A 25 -11.87 3.94 14.66
CA ALA A 25 -10.84 4.95 14.59
C ALA A 25 -11.44 6.35 14.74
N GLN A 26 -11.08 7.02 15.82
CA GLN A 26 -11.29 8.45 15.98
C GLN A 26 -10.33 9.24 15.09
N GLU A 27 -10.46 10.57 15.05
CA GLU A 27 -9.74 11.44 14.12
C GLU A 27 -8.22 11.17 14.05
N MET A 28 -7.53 11.09 15.19
CA MET A 28 -6.06 10.88 15.20
C MET A 28 -5.66 9.48 14.75
N LEU A 29 -6.39 8.44 15.19
CA LEU A 29 -6.08 7.06 14.82
C LEU A 29 -6.36 6.82 13.32
N PHE A 30 -7.43 7.41 12.81
CA PHE A 30 -7.77 7.40 11.40
C PHE A 30 -6.70 8.10 10.57
N ARG A 31 -6.29 9.31 10.96
CA ARG A 31 -5.23 10.06 10.28
C ARG A 31 -3.93 9.27 10.23
N THR A 32 -3.56 8.63 11.33
CA THR A 32 -2.31 7.86 11.40
C THR A 32 -2.37 6.61 10.55
N GLY A 33 -3.47 5.84 10.62
CA GLY A 33 -3.64 4.64 9.81
C GLY A 33 -3.72 4.94 8.32
N TRP A 34 -4.47 5.98 7.95
CA TRP A 34 -4.53 6.47 6.58
C TRP A 34 -3.16 6.88 6.05
N PHE A 35 -2.36 7.60 6.85
CA PHE A 35 -1.00 7.98 6.46
C PHE A 35 -0.10 6.78 6.17
N VAL A 36 -0.07 5.80 7.10
CA VAL A 36 0.77 4.59 6.95
C VAL A 36 0.33 3.79 5.73
N GLU A 37 -0.98 3.62 5.54
CA GLU A 37 -1.52 2.87 4.41
C GLU A 37 -1.24 3.56 3.07
N SER A 38 -1.45 4.88 2.99
CA SER A 38 -1.19 5.67 1.77
C SER A 38 0.27 5.61 1.34
N ILE A 39 1.23 5.65 2.28
CA ILE A 39 2.65 5.49 1.94
C ILE A 39 2.92 4.07 1.42
N ALA A 40 2.38 3.06 2.09
CA ALA A 40 2.63 1.67 1.72
C ALA A 40 2.06 1.35 0.32
N SER A 41 0.84 1.81 0.02
CA SER A 41 0.19 1.62 -1.28
C SER A 41 0.93 2.38 -2.38
N GLN A 42 1.34 3.63 -2.15
CA GLN A 42 2.12 4.43 -3.11
C GLN A 42 3.46 3.80 -3.46
N VAL A 43 4.20 3.31 -2.47
CA VAL A 43 5.46 2.61 -2.71
C VAL A 43 5.23 1.37 -3.57
N LEU A 44 4.18 0.61 -3.30
CA LEU A 44 3.82 -0.57 -4.09
C LEU A 44 3.41 -0.20 -5.53
N VAL A 45 2.68 0.90 -5.71
CA VAL A 45 2.31 1.46 -7.01
C VAL A 45 3.55 1.83 -7.85
N ILE A 46 4.62 2.37 -7.26
CA ILE A 46 5.86 2.69 -7.99
C ILE A 46 6.43 1.42 -8.66
N PHE A 47 6.45 0.31 -7.94
CA PHE A 47 6.91 -0.98 -8.48
C PHE A 47 5.99 -1.52 -9.58
N VAL A 48 4.68 -1.32 -9.44
CA VAL A 48 3.68 -1.71 -10.44
C VAL A 48 3.86 -0.92 -11.74
N ILE A 49 3.98 0.42 -11.64
CA ILE A 49 4.05 1.31 -12.80
C ILE A 49 5.39 1.15 -13.53
N ARG A 50 6.49 0.94 -12.78
CA ARG A 50 7.84 0.83 -13.35
C ARG A 50 7.94 -0.32 -14.36
N THR A 51 7.22 -1.42 -14.16
CA THR A 51 7.37 -2.60 -15.03
C THR A 51 6.14 -2.83 -15.91
N ARG A 52 6.27 -2.51 -17.21
CA ARG A 52 5.24 -2.87 -18.21
C ARG A 52 5.07 -4.39 -18.36
N ARG A 53 6.11 -5.21 -18.17
CA ARG A 53 6.05 -6.70 -18.12
C ARG A 53 6.18 -7.21 -16.67
N ASN A 54 5.95 -8.51 -16.42
CA ASN A 54 5.90 -9.14 -15.08
C ASN A 54 6.82 -8.50 -14.03
N PHE A 55 6.22 -7.99 -12.95
CA PHE A 55 6.96 -7.35 -11.86
C PHE A 55 7.92 -8.35 -11.18
N LEU A 56 7.50 -9.60 -11.07
CA LEU A 56 8.27 -10.70 -10.50
C LEU A 56 9.50 -11.12 -11.33
N ARG A 57 9.60 -10.68 -12.58
CA ARG A 57 10.70 -11.05 -13.50
C ARG A 57 11.62 -9.88 -13.82
N SER A 58 11.20 -8.64 -13.56
CA SER A 58 12.10 -7.50 -13.56
C SER A 58 12.86 -7.48 -12.24
N HIS A 59 14.19 -7.41 -12.29
CA HIS A 59 15.01 -7.15 -11.12
C HIS A 59 15.08 -5.64 -10.91
N PRO A 60 14.29 -5.03 -10.00
CA PRO A 60 14.45 -3.63 -9.69
C PRO A 60 15.87 -3.40 -9.13
N ASN A 61 16.47 -2.28 -9.52
CA ASN A 61 17.72 -1.79 -8.92
C ASN A 61 17.62 -1.89 -7.39
N ALA A 62 18.61 -2.51 -6.74
CA ALA A 62 18.67 -2.72 -5.30
C ALA A 62 18.46 -1.43 -4.49
N TRP A 63 18.94 -0.29 -5.02
CA TRP A 63 18.70 1.03 -4.42
C TRP A 63 17.23 1.41 -4.35
N LEU A 64 16.42 1.07 -5.37
CA LEU A 64 14.98 1.35 -5.35
C LEU A 64 14.28 0.50 -4.29
N ILE A 65 14.68 -0.77 -4.15
CA ILE A 65 14.13 -1.65 -3.10
C ILE A 65 14.49 -1.09 -1.73
N LEU A 66 15.77 -0.76 -1.51
CA LEU A 66 16.25 -0.28 -0.23
C LEU A 66 15.58 1.03 0.19
N THR A 67 15.47 2.00 -0.72
CA THR A 67 14.81 3.28 -0.42
C THR A 67 13.32 3.09 -0.19
N SER A 68 12.66 2.24 -0.97
CA SER A 68 11.23 1.92 -0.81
C SER A 68 10.94 1.27 0.54
N VAL A 69 11.71 0.24 0.90
CA VAL A 69 11.60 -0.44 2.20
C VAL A 69 11.93 0.53 3.34
N GLY A 70 12.96 1.36 3.18
CA GLY A 70 13.31 2.39 4.16
C GLY A 70 12.18 3.39 4.39
N VAL A 71 11.50 3.85 3.33
CA VAL A 71 10.35 4.75 3.42
C VAL A 71 9.18 4.10 4.14
N VAL A 72 8.82 2.86 3.79
CA VAL A 72 7.71 2.13 4.44
C VAL A 72 8.01 1.88 5.93
N ILE A 73 9.22 1.40 6.25
CA ILE A 73 9.64 1.19 7.64
C ILE A 73 9.60 2.51 8.42
N THR A 74 10.11 3.60 7.84
CA THR A 74 10.08 4.91 8.49
C THR A 74 8.64 5.36 8.74
N ALA A 75 7.74 5.22 7.77
CA ALA A 75 6.33 5.55 7.94
C ALA A 75 5.65 4.71 9.02
N MET A 76 5.99 3.43 9.14
CA MET A 76 5.45 2.53 10.18
C MET A 76 6.00 2.84 11.58
N LEU A 77 7.25 3.28 11.69
CA LEU A 77 7.90 3.59 12.97
C LEU A 77 7.58 5.00 13.47
N LEU A 78 7.33 5.94 12.56
CA LEU A 78 7.12 7.36 12.89
C LEU A 78 6.01 7.59 13.93
N PRO A 79 4.85 6.90 13.91
CA PRO A 79 3.82 7.00 14.96
C PRO A 79 4.27 6.60 16.37
N PHE A 80 5.36 5.84 16.50
CA PHE A 80 5.94 5.42 17.78
C PHE A 80 7.08 6.32 18.26
N THR A 81 7.45 7.32 17.47
CA THR A 81 8.51 8.27 17.84
C THR A 81 7.96 9.43 18.67
N PRO A 82 8.80 10.16 19.43
CA PRO A 82 8.38 11.36 20.16
C PRO A 82 7.79 12.45 19.25
N TRP A 83 8.07 12.39 17.95
CA TRP A 83 7.61 13.36 16.95
C TRP A 83 6.17 13.11 16.53
N ALA A 84 5.62 11.93 16.82
CA ALA A 84 4.25 11.56 16.50
C ALA A 84 3.24 12.59 17.03
N HIS A 85 3.42 13.08 18.25
CA HIS A 85 2.48 14.04 18.85
C HIS A 85 2.41 15.38 18.09
N TYR A 86 3.55 15.90 17.61
CA TYR A 86 3.58 17.13 16.82
C TYR A 86 2.93 16.97 15.44
N LEU A 87 2.97 15.76 14.90
CA LEU A 87 2.28 15.39 13.66
C LEU A 87 0.84 14.92 13.92
N GLY A 88 0.38 14.98 15.18
CA GLY A 88 -0.85 14.42 15.76
C GLY A 88 -1.16 13.01 15.30
N PHE A 89 -0.12 12.19 15.29
CA PHE A 89 -0.19 10.76 15.15
C PHE A 89 -0.29 10.07 16.50
N THR A 90 -0.98 8.95 16.51
CA THR A 90 -1.14 8.07 17.67
C THR A 90 -0.62 6.68 17.33
N PRO A 91 -0.03 5.95 18.30
CA PRO A 91 0.46 4.59 18.05
C PRO A 91 -0.68 3.70 17.56
N LEU A 92 -0.41 2.92 16.51
CA LEU A 92 -1.41 2.04 15.91
C LEU A 92 -1.49 0.68 16.63
N PRO A 93 -2.69 0.08 16.72
CA PRO A 93 -2.84 -1.29 17.18
C PRO A 93 -2.06 -2.26 16.30
N MET A 94 -1.42 -3.26 16.90
CA MET A 94 -0.61 -4.22 16.15
C MET A 94 -1.42 -5.00 15.10
N ALA A 95 -2.71 -5.22 15.38
CA ALA A 95 -3.66 -5.84 14.46
C ALA A 95 -3.84 -5.04 13.14
N PHE A 96 -3.65 -3.72 13.16
CA PHE A 96 -3.70 -2.90 11.95
C PHE A 96 -2.61 -3.28 10.95
N PHE A 97 -1.38 -3.54 11.42
CA PHE A 97 -0.27 -3.91 10.54
C PHE A 97 -0.48 -5.28 9.86
N GLY A 98 -1.12 -6.23 10.56
CA GLY A 98 -1.54 -7.49 9.97
C GLY A 98 -2.57 -7.30 8.86
N LEU A 99 -3.57 -6.45 9.11
CA LEU A 99 -4.60 -6.11 8.14
C LEU A 99 -4.02 -5.38 6.92
N LEU A 100 -3.17 -4.39 7.15
CA LEU A 100 -2.46 -3.65 6.11
C LEU A 100 -1.63 -4.58 5.23
N THR A 101 -0.91 -5.53 5.84
CA THR A 101 -0.11 -6.51 5.10
C THR A 101 -0.99 -7.39 4.21
N ALA A 102 -2.13 -7.85 4.72
CA ALA A 102 -3.11 -8.61 3.93
C ALA A 102 -3.65 -7.80 2.74
N LEU A 103 -3.98 -6.52 2.95
CA LEU A 103 -4.44 -5.61 1.90
C LEU A 103 -3.37 -5.41 0.82
N LEU A 104 -2.12 -5.14 1.21
CA LEU A 104 -1.02 -4.93 0.27
C LEU A 104 -0.73 -6.17 -0.58
N ILE A 105 -0.79 -7.37 0.03
CA ILE A 105 -0.65 -8.64 -0.70
C ILE A 105 -1.79 -8.80 -1.70
N LEU A 106 -3.05 -8.59 -1.29
CA LEU A 106 -4.21 -8.70 -2.16
C LEU A 106 -4.14 -7.70 -3.33
N TYR A 107 -3.73 -6.46 -3.06
CA TYR A 107 -3.53 -5.43 -4.06
C TYR A 107 -2.49 -5.86 -5.09
N LEU A 108 -1.32 -6.35 -4.62
CA LEU A 108 -0.24 -6.82 -5.50
C LEU A 108 -0.70 -7.98 -6.38
N LEU A 109 -1.43 -8.95 -5.81
CA LEU A 109 -1.99 -10.09 -6.54
C LEU A 109 -3.01 -9.65 -7.60
N MET A 110 -3.92 -8.74 -7.26
CA MET A 110 -4.92 -8.21 -8.21
C MET A 110 -4.26 -7.49 -9.37
N VAL A 111 -3.26 -6.66 -9.09
CA VAL A 111 -2.55 -5.89 -10.11
C VAL A 111 -1.70 -6.78 -11.01
N GLU A 112 -0.94 -7.73 -10.45
CA GLU A 112 -0.14 -8.66 -11.24
C GLU A 112 -1.04 -9.62 -12.05
N GLY A 113 -2.12 -10.12 -11.45
CA GLY A 113 -3.12 -10.96 -12.12
C GLY A 113 -3.80 -10.24 -13.29
N GLY A 114 -4.20 -8.99 -13.09
CA GLY A 114 -4.77 -8.14 -14.14
C GLY A 114 -3.80 -7.94 -15.31
N LYS A 115 -2.51 -7.70 -15.04
CA LYS A 115 -1.48 -7.60 -16.09
C LYS A 115 -1.30 -8.91 -16.85
N GLN A 116 -1.18 -10.04 -16.15
CA GLN A 116 -1.00 -11.34 -16.80
C GLN A 116 -2.19 -11.70 -17.69
N TRP A 117 -3.41 -11.41 -17.24
CA TRP A 117 -4.61 -11.62 -18.03
C TRP A 117 -4.62 -10.75 -19.30
N PHE A 118 -4.31 -9.45 -19.18
CA PHE A 118 -4.24 -8.53 -20.32
C PHE A 118 -3.22 -8.97 -21.37
N TYR A 119 -2.00 -9.31 -20.96
CA TYR A 119 -0.95 -9.77 -21.89
C TYR A 119 -1.25 -11.15 -22.50
N LYS A 120 -1.85 -12.08 -21.75
CA LYS A 120 -2.31 -13.37 -22.32
C LYS A 120 -3.39 -13.18 -23.37
N ARG A 121 -4.27 -12.18 -23.22
CA ARG A 121 -5.34 -11.89 -24.18
C ARG A 121 -4.82 -11.23 -25.45
N LEU A 122 -3.85 -10.32 -25.33
CA LEU A 122 -3.15 -9.69 -26.46
C LEU A 122 -2.30 -10.68 -27.27
N ALA A 123 -1.70 -11.68 -26.63
CA ALA A 123 -0.92 -12.71 -27.34
C ALA A 123 -1.80 -13.76 -28.06
N LYS A 124 -3.11 -13.74 -27.86
CA LYS A 124 -4.09 -14.62 -28.51
C LYS A 124 -4.89 -13.92 -29.63
N SER A 125 -4.64 -12.65 -29.89
CA SER A 125 -5.22 -11.88 -31.00
C SER A 125 -4.16 -11.62 -32.07
#